data_AF-A0A9D6DGI2-F1
#
_entry.id   AF-A0A9D6DGI2-F1
#
_cell.length_a   1.000
_cell.length_b   1.000
_cell.length_c   1.000
_cell.angle_alpha   90.00
_cell.angle_beta   90.00
_cell.angle_gamma   90.00
#
_symmetry.space_group_name_H-M   'P 1'
#
loop_
_entity.id
_entity.type
_entity.pdbx_description
1 polymer ?
#
loop_
_entity_poly.entity_id
_entity_poly.type
_entity_poly.pdbx_seq_one_letter_code
_entity_poly.pdbx_strand_id
1 'polypeptide(L)'
;MPSKLADLIRKARRLAAERDRLIDSLAEDWARALRGQGLSRADLDELWAGLTEDAVRRGREADDGTWTAQAWRHEAREVIARVRQKVEAALDER
;
A
#
# COMPACT_ATOMS: atom_id res chain seq x y z
N MET A 1 -6.89 4.74 35.88
CA MET A 1 -6.08 3.88 35.01
C MET A 1 -6.84 3.71 33.70
N PRO A 2 -6.34 4.20 32.55
CA PRO A 2 -6.99 3.89 31.27
C PRO A 2 -7.08 2.37 31.12
N SER A 3 -8.21 1.87 30.64
CA SER A 3 -8.37 0.43 30.43
C SER A 3 -7.40 -0.03 29.33
N LYS A 4 -6.83 -1.23 29.47
CA LYS A 4 -5.98 -1.86 28.45
C LYS A 4 -6.61 -1.80 27.05
N LEU A 5 -7.95 -1.89 26.99
CA LEU A 5 -8.74 -1.73 25.77
C LEU A 5 -8.62 -0.32 25.16
N ALA A 6 -8.73 0.74 25.97
CA ALA A 6 -8.60 2.11 25.48
C ALA A 6 -7.20 2.39 24.89
N ASP A 7 -6.15 1.83 25.49
CA ASP A 7 -4.79 1.96 24.97
C ASP A 7 -4.59 1.19 23.65
N LEU A 8 -5.17 -0.01 23.52
CA LEU A 8 -5.18 -0.75 22.26
C LEU A 8 -5.91 -0.01 21.15
N ILE A 9 -7.07 0.60 21.46
CA ILE A 9 -7.82 1.43 20.50
C ILE A 9 -6.98 2.62 20.04
N ARG A 10 -6.30 3.31 20.97
CA ARG A 10 -5.42 4.44 20.63
C ARG A 10 -4.26 3.99 19.74
N LYS A 11 -3.64 2.84 20.06
CA LYS A 11 -2.56 2.27 19.26
C LYS A 11 -3.04 1.90 17.85
N ALA A 12 -4.18 1.23 17.72
CA ALA A 12 -4.75 0.87 16.42
C ALA A 12 -5.02 2.11 15.55
N ARG A 13 -5.61 3.15 16.13
CA ARG A 13 -5.84 4.43 15.44
C ARG A 13 -4.54 5.10 14.99
N ARG A 14 -3.50 5.09 15.84
CA ARG A 14 -2.19 5.64 15.49
C ARG A 14 -1.56 4.89 14.32
N LEU A 15 -1.59 3.55 14.37
CA LEU A 15 -1.04 2.71 13.30
C LEU A 15 -1.79 2.91 11.98
N ALA A 16 -3.12 3.04 12.02
CA ALA A 16 -3.91 3.36 10.84
C ALA A 16 -3.50 4.70 10.22
N ALA A 17 -3.39 5.76 11.04
CA ALA A 17 -2.94 7.07 10.58
C ALA A 17 -1.50 7.07 10.05
N GLU A 18 -0.62 6.26 10.65
CA GLU A 18 0.76 6.08 10.18
C GLU A 18 0.82 5.36 8.84
N ARG A 19 0.05 4.27 8.65
CA ARG A 19 -0.11 3.60 7.35
C ARG A 19 -0.57 4.59 6.28
N ASP A 20 -1.58 5.40 6.58
CA ASP A 20 -2.14 6.32 5.60
C ASP A 20 -1.12 7.40 5.20
N ARG A 21 -0.32 7.93 6.15
CA ARG A 21 0.80 8.84 5.83
C ARG A 21 1.90 8.19 5.00
N LEU A 22 2.24 6.93 5.27
CA LEU A 22 3.21 6.18 4.48
C LEU A 22 2.72 5.99 3.04
N ILE A 23 1.43 5.69 2.87
CA ILE A 23 0.80 5.59 1.54
C ILE A 23 0.86 6.93 0.81
N ASP A 24 0.53 8.04 1.49
CA ASP A 24 0.56 9.39 0.89
C ASP A 24 1.96 9.76 0.41
N SER A 25 2.97 9.64 1.29
CA SER A 25 4.36 9.94 0.95
C SER A 25 4.87 9.08 -0.20
N LEU A 26 4.55 7.77 -0.18
CA LEU A 26 4.96 6.85 -1.24
C LEU A 26 4.29 7.21 -2.58
N ALA A 27 3.02 7.59 -2.56
CA ALA A 27 2.30 8.02 -3.76
C ALA A 27 2.89 9.30 -4.37
N GLU A 28 3.27 10.28 -3.55
CA GLU A 28 3.94 11.50 -4.03
C GLU A 28 5.27 11.20 -4.72
N ASP A 29 6.07 10.30 -4.14
CA ASP A 29 7.37 9.90 -4.71
C ASP A 29 7.20 9.13 -6.02
N TRP A 30 6.23 8.22 -6.09
CA TRP A 30 5.86 7.53 -7.34
C TRP A 30 5.37 8.50 -8.41
N ALA A 31 4.46 9.41 -8.08
CA ALA A 31 3.95 10.39 -9.04
C ALA A 31 5.09 11.27 -9.60
N ARG A 32 6.04 11.68 -8.75
CA ARG A 32 7.24 12.41 -9.19
C ARG A 32 8.13 11.59 -10.11
N ALA A 33 8.36 10.32 -9.80
CA ALA A 33 9.23 9.43 -10.57
C ALA A 33 8.63 9.02 -11.92
N LEU A 34 7.31 8.78 -11.97
CA LEU A 34 6.59 8.36 -13.17
C LEU A 34 6.26 9.51 -14.12
N ARG A 35 6.30 10.76 -13.63
CA ARG A 35 6.03 11.93 -14.45
C ARG A 35 7.02 12.02 -15.62
N GLY A 36 6.47 12.13 -16.84
CA GLY A 36 7.27 12.25 -18.05
C GLY A 36 7.88 10.94 -18.57
N GLN A 37 7.60 9.79 -17.94
CA GLN A 37 8.09 8.48 -18.38
C GLN A 37 7.34 7.92 -19.61
N GLY A 38 6.23 8.54 -20.01
CA GLY A 38 5.47 8.12 -21.20
C GLY A 38 4.80 6.75 -21.07
N LEU A 39 4.64 6.23 -19.84
CA LEU A 39 4.00 4.95 -19.59
C LEU A 39 2.52 4.99 -20.02
N SER A 40 2.11 3.94 -20.72
CA SER A 40 0.71 3.70 -21.00
C SER A 40 0.00 3.18 -19.75
N ARG A 41 -1.35 3.19 -19.79
CA ARG A 41 -2.16 2.60 -18.73
C ARG A 41 -1.87 1.11 -18.54
N ALA A 42 -1.58 0.38 -19.62
CA ALA A 42 -1.23 -1.04 -19.56
C ALA A 42 0.12 -1.25 -18.85
N ASP A 43 1.10 -0.39 -19.09
CA ASP A 43 2.41 -0.47 -18.41
C ASP A 43 2.25 -0.23 -16.90
N LEU A 44 1.38 0.71 -16.51
CA LEU A 44 1.04 0.93 -15.10
C LEU A 44 0.31 -0.27 -14.49
N ASP A 45 -0.65 -0.87 -15.21
CA ASP A 45 -1.35 -2.07 -14.75
C ASP A 45 -0.38 -3.23 -14.47
N GLU A 46 0.57 -3.49 -15.39
CA GLU A 46 1.59 -4.52 -15.22
C GLU A 46 2.53 -4.23 -14.04
N LEU A 47 2.97 -2.97 -13.91
CA LEU A 47 3.79 -2.52 -12.77
C LEU A 47 3.10 -2.80 -11.43
N TRP A 48 1.83 -2.41 -11.27
CA TRP A 48 1.09 -2.60 -10.02
C TRP A 48 0.82 -4.08 -9.72
N ALA A 49 0.58 -4.89 -10.76
CA ALA A 49 0.44 -6.33 -10.61
C ALA A 49 1.74 -6.98 -10.10
N GLY A 50 2.89 -6.64 -10.70
CA GLY A 50 4.19 -7.15 -10.28
C GLY A 50 4.55 -6.76 -8.84
N LEU A 51 4.28 -5.52 -8.44
CA LEU A 51 4.48 -5.07 -7.05
C LEU A 51 3.61 -5.84 -6.06
N THR A 52 2.37 -6.18 -6.45
CA THR A 52 1.46 -6.96 -5.61
C THR A 52 1.96 -8.38 -5.40
N GLU A 53 2.42 -9.03 -6.46
CA GLU A 53 2.97 -10.39 -6.38
C GLU A 53 4.24 -10.44 -5.54
N ASP A 54 5.13 -9.46 -5.72
CA ASP A 54 6.36 -9.35 -4.93
C ASP A 54 6.06 -9.13 -3.44
N ALA A 55 5.11 -8.24 -3.12
CA ALA A 55 4.67 -7.99 -1.75
C ALA A 55 4.07 -9.24 -1.08
N VAL A 56 3.25 -9.99 -1.82
CA VAL A 56 2.67 -11.26 -1.31
C VAL A 56 3.76 -12.29 -1.07
N ARG A 57 4.73 -12.43 -1.99
CA ARG A 57 5.84 -13.36 -1.84
C ARG A 57 6.67 -13.03 -0.60
N ARG A 58 7.10 -11.77 -0.45
CA ARG A 58 7.89 -11.33 0.71
C ARG A 58 7.11 -11.44 2.01
N GLY A 59 5.83 -11.07 2.01
CA GLY A 59 4.97 -11.20 3.19
C GLY A 59 4.88 -12.65 3.68
N ARG A 60 4.77 -13.60 2.76
CA ARG A 60 4.78 -15.04 3.08
C ARG A 60 6.13 -15.55 3.57
N GLU A 61 7.24 -15.00 3.07
CA GLU A 61 8.59 -15.36 3.52
C GLU A 61 8.90 -14.83 4.92
N ALA A 62 8.32 -13.68 5.29
CA ALA A 62 8.53 -13.03 6.58
C ALA A 62 7.52 -13.43 7.66
N ASP A 63 6.43 -14.09 7.30
CA ASP A 63 5.39 -14.52 8.23
C ASP A 63 5.71 -15.89 8.84
N ASP A 64 5.58 -16.00 10.17
CA ASP A 64 5.77 -17.24 10.93
C ASP A 64 4.61 -18.25 10.73
N GLY A 65 3.93 -18.19 9.59
CA GLY A 65 2.77 -19.02 9.23
C GLY A 65 1.45 -18.58 9.87
N THR A 66 1.36 -17.34 10.36
CA THR A 66 0.15 -16.82 10.99
C THR A 66 -0.92 -16.48 9.96
N TRP A 67 -0.51 -16.04 8.77
CA TRP A 67 -1.37 -15.55 7.71
C TRP A 67 -1.36 -16.47 6.49
N THR A 68 -2.55 -16.73 5.96
CA THR A 68 -2.66 -17.47 4.70
C THR A 68 -2.17 -16.62 3.53
N ALA A 69 -1.77 -17.27 2.43
CA ALA A 69 -1.43 -16.56 1.19
C ALA A 69 -2.58 -15.67 0.68
N GLN A 70 -3.83 -16.06 0.94
CA GLN A 70 -5.02 -15.28 0.60
C GLN A 70 -5.11 -14.00 1.43
N ALA A 71 -4.80 -14.06 2.73
CA ALA A 71 -4.77 -12.89 3.62
C ALA A 71 -3.68 -11.90 3.17
N TRP A 72 -2.46 -12.38 2.92
CA TRP A 72 -1.39 -11.55 2.37
C TRP A 72 -1.76 -10.89 1.05
N ARG A 73 -2.40 -11.65 0.15
CA ARG A 73 -2.87 -11.12 -1.14
C ARG A 73 -3.94 -10.06 -0.97
N HIS A 74 -4.84 -10.20 0.00
CA HIS A 74 -5.85 -9.19 0.28
C HIS A 74 -5.20 -7.89 0.76
N GLU A 75 -4.31 -7.98 1.75
CA GLU A 75 -3.66 -6.82 2.37
C GLU A 75 -2.71 -6.10 1.40
N ALA A 76 -1.90 -6.85 0.64
CA ALA A 76 -1.04 -6.27 -0.39
C ALA A 76 -1.85 -5.52 -1.46
N ARG A 77 -2.98 -6.10 -1.90
CA ARG A 77 -3.87 -5.46 -2.86
C ARG A 77 -4.49 -4.19 -2.30
N GLU A 78 -4.94 -4.18 -1.05
CA GLU A 78 -5.52 -2.98 -0.45
C GLU A 78 -4.52 -1.81 -0.41
N VAL A 79 -3.30 -2.08 0.07
CA VAL A 79 -2.26 -1.04 0.18
C VAL A 79 -1.87 -0.52 -1.20
N ILE A 80 -1.59 -1.42 -2.15
CA ILE A 80 -1.15 -1.05 -3.50
C ILE A 80 -2.27 -0.35 -4.26
N ALA A 81 -3.53 -0.77 -4.12
CA ALA A 81 -4.66 -0.09 -4.74
C ALA A 81 -4.78 1.37 -4.29
N ARG A 82 -4.54 1.66 -3.00
CA ARG A 82 -4.57 3.04 -2.48
C ARG A 82 -3.41 3.87 -2.99
N VAL A 83 -2.21 3.30 -3.06
CA VAL A 83 -1.05 3.97 -3.68
C VAL A 83 -1.35 4.28 -5.15
N ARG A 84 -1.76 3.26 -5.91
CA ARG A 84 -2.13 3.38 -7.32
C ARG A 84 -3.16 4.50 -7.54
N GLN A 85 -4.25 4.50 -6.78
CA GLN A 85 -5.30 5.51 -6.92
C GLN A 85 -4.76 6.93 -6.78
N LYS A 86 -3.90 7.17 -5.78
CA LYS A 86 -3.30 8.49 -5.53
C LYS A 86 -2.30 8.89 -6.61
N VAL A 87 -1.49 7.93 -7.06
CA VAL A 87 -0.51 8.16 -8.13
C VAL A 87 -1.22 8.50 -9.44
N GLU A 88 -2.20 7.70 -9.85
CA GLU A 88 -2.95 7.94 -11.11
C GLU A 88 -3.71 9.26 -11.05
N ALA A 89 -4.36 9.60 -9.93
CA ALA A 89 -4.99 10.91 -9.74
C ALA A 89 -3.98 12.06 -9.90
N ALA A 90 -2.81 11.97 -9.27
CA ALA A 90 -1.77 12.99 -9.37
C ALA A 90 -1.12 13.10 -10.77
N LEU A 91 -1.23 12.05 -11.59
CA LEU A 91 -0.81 12.07 -13.00
C LEU A 91 -1.89 12.70 -13.90
N ASP A 92 -3.16 12.56 -13.53
CA ASP A 92 -4.33 13.05 -14.26
C ASP A 92 -4.68 14.52 -13.98
N GLU A 93 -4.33 15.08 -12.80
CA GLU A 93 -4.60 16.47 -12.34
C GLU A 93 -3.84 17.57 -13.12
N ARG A 94 -3.85 17.50 -14.45
CA ARG A 94 -3.31 18.52 -15.36
C ARG A 94 -4.19 19.76 -15.46
#